data_AF-A0A6B3G3E3-F1
#
_entry.id   AF-A0A6B3G3E3-F1
#
_cell.length_a   1.000
_cell.length_b   1.000
_cell.length_c   1.000
_cell.angle_alpha   90.00
_cell.angle_beta   90.00
_cell.angle_gamma   90.00
#
_symmetry.space_group_name_H-M   'P 1'
#
loop_
_entity.id
_entity.type
_entity.pdbx_description
1 polymer ?
#
loop_
_entity_poly.entity_id
_entity_poly.type
_entity_poly.pdbx_seq_one_letter_code
_entity_poly.pdbx_strand_id
1 'polypeptide(L)' 'MSESSGSTGRLYGVGLGPGDPNLMTLRAVQAIGDADVVAYHSARHGR' A
#
# COMPACT_ATOMS: atom_id res chain seq x y z
N MET A 1 27.61 -10.26 19.11
CA MET A 1 26.68 -9.39 18.38
C MET A 1 25.59 -10.30 17.87
N SER A 2 24.41 -10.29 18.50
CA SER A 2 23.32 -11.18 18.10
C SER A 2 22.74 -10.67 16.79
N GLU A 3 22.83 -11.47 15.71
CA GLU A 3 22.09 -11.20 14.49
C GLU A 3 20.60 -11.35 14.80
N SER A 4 19.84 -10.25 14.69
CA SER A 4 18.40 -10.37 14.51
C SER A 4 18.20 -11.08 13.17
N SER A 5 17.62 -12.27 13.19
CA SER A 5 17.07 -12.89 11.98
C SER A 5 15.95 -11.98 11.48
N GLY A 6 16.29 -10.93 10.72
CA GLY A 6 15.33 -9.96 10.24
C GLY A 6 14.37 -10.69 9.32
N SER A 7 13.10 -10.79 9.71
CA SER A 7 12.09 -11.26 8.79
C SER A 7 12.08 -10.31 7.60
N THR A 8 12.34 -10.81 6.40
CA THR A 8 12.28 -9.99 5.19
C THR A 8 10.88 -9.38 5.09
N GLY A 9 10.81 -8.06 4.98
CA GLY A 9 9.56 -7.35 4.75
C GLY A 9 8.91 -7.78 3.44
N ARG A 10 7.60 -7.54 3.30
CA ARG A 10 6.85 -7.82 2.08
C ARG A 10 6.45 -6.52 1.40
N LEU A 11 6.71 -6.42 0.10
CA LEU A 11 6.25 -5.32 -0.74
C LEU A 11 5.05 -5.80 -1.57
N TYR A 12 3.92 -5.10 -1.43
CA TYR A 12 2.73 -5.34 -2.25
C TYR A 12 2.58 -4.21 -3.27
N GLY A 13 2.37 -4.57 -4.54
CA GLY A 13 1.84 -3.65 -5.54
C GLY A 13 0.31 -3.61 -5.42
N VAL A 14 -0.25 -2.43 -5.20
CA VAL A 14 -1.70 -2.25 -4.99
C VAL A 14 -2.28 -1.33 -6.06
N GLY A 15 -3.24 -1.81 -6.83
CA GLY A 15 -4.01 -1.00 -7.76
C GLY A 15 -5.17 -0.31 -7.04
N LEU A 16 -5.26 1.03 -7.14
CA LEU A 16 -6.29 1.85 -6.47
C LEU A 16 -7.59 2.02 -7.28
N GLY A 17 -7.62 1.54 -8.53
CA GLY A 17 -8.72 1.81 -9.45
C GLY A 17 -8.65 3.23 -10.03
N PRO A 18 -9.76 3.74 -10.60
CA PRO A 18 -9.78 5.00 -11.37
C PRO A 18 -9.89 6.27 -10.51
N GLY A 19 -10.09 6.15 -9.19
CA GLY A 19 -10.10 7.29 -8.26
C GLY A 19 -11.24 7.26 -7.24
N ASP A 20 -12.40 6.69 -7.58
CA ASP A 20 -13.49 6.49 -6.60
C ASP A 20 -13.10 5.39 -5.60
N PRO A 21 -13.04 5.67 -4.29
CA PRO A 21 -12.67 4.68 -3.26
C PRO A 21 -13.58 3.45 -3.25
N ASN A 22 -14.85 3.57 -3.65
CA ASN A 22 -15.79 2.45 -3.68
C ASN A 22 -15.49 1.44 -4.80
N LEU A 23 -14.62 1.79 -5.74
CA LEU A 23 -14.19 0.91 -6.83
C LEU A 23 -12.91 0.13 -6.51
N MET A 24 -12.34 0.31 -5.32
CA MET A 24 -11.22 -0.50 -4.86
C MET A 24 -11.67 -1.93 -4.56
N THR A 25 -10.77 -2.89 -4.79
CA THR A 25 -11.00 -4.28 -4.35
C THR A 25 -10.88 -4.38 -2.82
N LEU A 26 -11.59 -5.34 -2.21
CA LEU A 26 -11.45 -5.62 -0.78
C LEU A 26 -10.00 -5.96 -0.37
N ARG A 27 -9.24 -6.61 -1.26
CA ARG A 27 -7.83 -6.92 -1.03
C ARG A 27 -6.93 -5.69 -1.05
N ALA A 28 -7.23 -4.69 -1.88
CA ALA A 28 -6.52 -3.42 -1.87
C ALA A 28 -6.76 -2.67 -0.56
N VAL A 29 -8.02 -2.60 -0.11
CA VAL A 29 -8.38 -1.95 1.16
C VAL A 29 -7.70 -2.64 2.34
N GLN A 30 -7.71 -3.98 2.39
CA GLN A 30 -7.02 -4.75 3.43
C GLN A 30 -5.50 -4.52 3.41
N ALA A 31 -4.87 -4.65 2.24
CA ALA A 31 -3.43 -4.48 2.10
C ALA A 31 -2.96 -3.08 2.50
N ILE A 32 -3.73 -2.03 2.18
CA ILE A 32 -3.42 -0.65 2.59
C ILE A 32 -3.68 -0.44 4.08
N GLY A 33 -4.79 -0.97 4.61
CA GLY A 33 -5.16 -0.84 6.01
C GLY A 33 -4.20 -1.53 6.98
N ASP A 34 -3.64 -2.67 6.58
CA ASP A 34 -2.70 -3.45 7.39
C ASP A 34 -1.23 -3.02 7.22
N ALA A 35 -0.92 -2.16 6.24
CA ALA A 35 0.46 -1.79 5.94
C ALA A 35 1.03 -0.80 6.95
N ASP A 36 2.20 -1.11 7.51
CA ASP A 36 2.96 -0.18 8.34
C ASP A 36 3.42 1.06 7.56
N VAL A 37 3.69 0.91 6.25
CA VAL A 37 4.18 1.97 5.37
C VAL A 37 3.46 1.92 4.02
N VAL A 38 2.95 3.07 3.58
CA VAL A 38 2.32 3.25 2.26
C VAL A 38 3.09 4.31 1.47
N ALA A 39 3.65 3.91 0.33
CA ALA A 39 4.24 4.82 -0.64
C ALA A 39 3.35 4.90 -1.87
N TYR A 40 3.00 6.12 -2.30
CA TYR A 40 2.12 6.34 -3.46
C TYR A 40 2.53 7.60 -4.21
N HIS A 41 2.17 7.66 -5.49
CA HIS A 41 2.36 8.85 -6.30
C HIS A 41 1.33 9.92 -5.91
N SER A 42 1.79 11.09 -5.47
CA SER A 42 0.94 12.25 -5.18
C SER A 42 0.67 13.06 -6.46
N ALA A 43 -0.13 12.51 -7.36
CA ALA A 43 -0.70 13.33 -8.43
C ALA A 43 -1.61 14.38 -7.79
N ARG A 44 -1.20 15.65 -7.80
CA ARG A 44 -2.12 16.74 -7.47
C ARG A 44 -3.11 16.80 -8.63
N HIS A 45 -4.35 16.38 -8.40
CA HIS A 45 -5.44 16.65 -9.34
C HIS A 45 -5.37 18.15 -9.68
N GLY A 46 -5.37 18.45 -10.98
CA GLY A 46 -5.03 19.77 -11.52
C GLY A 46 -5.75 20.92 -10.83
N ARG A 47 -5.17 22.12 -10.93
CA ARG A 47 -5.90 23.37 -10.68
C ARG A 47 -7.26 23.37 -11.35
#